data_AF-A0A1H4V1N9-F1
#
_entry.id   AF-A0A1H4V1N9-F1
#
_cell.length_a   1.000
_cell.length_b   1.000
_cell.length_c   1.000
_cell.angle_alpha   90.00
_cell.angle_beta   90.00
_cell.angle_gamma   90.00
#
_symmetry.space_group_name_H-M   'P 1'
#
loop_
_entity.id
_entity.type
_entity.pdbx_description
1 polymer ?
#
loop_
_entity_poly.entity_id
_entity_poly.type
_entity_poly.pdbx_seq_one_letter_code
_entity_poly.pdbx_strand_id
1 'polypeptide(L)'
;MSWLRVIPAWGWLLLALALVGGVQQIRVVAAGLETTEVLAELANYRTEVAERDRRAAMAALTETKRRQQAAEGVEKDAQGKLGQAQGDAARAGDALQRLQQRYAEAEQRARQCGNTITDQLSAAAEAEARMRAELLGRLGAAAGLYAATADDNRVRGQACEASYDSLTQ
;
A
#
# COMPACT_ATOMS: atom_id res chain seq x y z
N MET A 1 33.22 -69.07 58.50
CA MET A 1 32.13 -68.07 58.36
C MET A 1 30.86 -68.55 59.09
N SER A 2 30.74 -68.32 60.41
CA SER A 2 29.55 -68.70 61.21
C SER A 2 28.72 -67.49 61.67
N TRP A 3 28.85 -66.34 61.02
CA TRP A 3 28.17 -65.10 61.44
C TRP A 3 26.71 -65.00 60.96
N LEU A 4 26.31 -65.79 59.96
CA LEU A 4 24.92 -65.81 59.44
C LEU A 4 23.88 -66.36 60.44
N ARG A 5 24.30 -66.96 61.56
CA ARG A 5 23.39 -67.52 62.59
C ARG A 5 22.99 -66.54 63.70
N VAL A 6 23.48 -65.30 63.69
CA VAL A 6 23.17 -64.25 64.69
C VAL A 6 22.38 -63.09 64.08
N ILE A 7 21.63 -63.34 63.00
CA ILE A 7 20.70 -62.33 62.47
C ILE A 7 19.31 -62.65 63.04
N PRO A 8 18.81 -61.86 64.01
CA PRO A 8 17.47 -62.05 64.55
C PRO A 8 16.41 -61.89 63.45
N ALA A 9 15.25 -62.55 63.60
CA ALA A 9 14.21 -62.60 62.56
C ALA A 9 13.76 -61.22 62.04
N TRP A 10 13.87 -60.15 62.86
CA TRP A 10 13.58 -58.78 62.45
C TRP A 10 14.55 -58.22 61.39
N GLY A 11 15.80 -58.69 61.35
CA GLY A 11 16.78 -58.29 60.33
C GLY A 11 16.39 -58.76 58.93
N TRP A 12 15.83 -59.97 58.83
CA TRP A 12 15.28 -60.50 57.57
C TRP A 12 14.02 -59.73 57.12
N LEU A 13 13.17 -59.29 58.06
CA LEU A 13 12.02 -58.45 57.75
C LEU A 13 12.43 -57.07 57.19
N LEU A 14 13.45 -56.44 57.78
CA LEU A 14 13.98 -55.16 57.27
C LEU A 14 14.62 -55.31 55.89
N LEU A 15 15.33 -56.41 55.64
CA LEU A 15 15.91 -56.70 54.32
C LEU A 15 14.83 -56.89 53.26
N ALA A 16 13.76 -57.61 53.58
CA ALA A 16 12.62 -57.80 52.69
C ALA A 16 11.91 -56.47 52.38
N LEU A 17 11.70 -55.63 53.39
CA LEU A 17 11.13 -54.28 53.20
C LEU A 17 12.03 -53.38 52.35
N ALA A 18 13.35 -53.43 52.55
CA ALA A 18 14.30 -52.66 51.75
C ALA A 18 14.31 -53.12 50.29
N LEU A 19 14.21 -54.43 50.04
CA LEU A 19 14.09 -54.99 48.68
C LEU A 19 12.79 -54.53 48.00
N VAL A 20 11.65 -54.62 48.69
CA VAL A 20 10.36 -54.18 48.14
C VAL A 20 10.36 -52.66 47.91
N GLY A 21 10.85 -51.87 48.85
CA GLY A 21 10.97 -50.42 48.72
C GLY A 21 11.91 -50.01 47.57
N GLY A 22 13.05 -50.67 47.43
CA GLY A 22 13.99 -50.44 46.32
C GLY A 22 13.39 -50.79 44.96
N VAL A 23 12.69 -51.92 44.84
CA VAL A 23 11.98 -52.30 43.60
C VAL A 23 10.88 -51.30 43.25
N GLN A 24 10.13 -50.81 44.24
CA GLN A 24 9.10 -49.79 44.02
C GLN A 24 9.70 -48.45 43.59
N GLN A 25 10.84 -48.03 44.16
CA GLN A 25 11.53 -46.81 43.71
C GLN A 25 12.05 -46.92 42.27
N ILE A 26 12.58 -48.09 41.87
CA ILE A 26 13.00 -48.33 40.48
C ILE A 26 11.81 -48.20 39.51
N ARG A 27 10.64 -48.72 39.88
CA ARG A 27 9.42 -48.60 39.05
C ARG A 27 8.95 -47.16 38.92
N VAL A 28 9.00 -46.37 39.99
CA VAL A 28 8.61 -44.96 39.98
C VAL A 28 9.58 -44.11 39.14
N VAL A 29 10.89 -44.37 39.25
CA VAL A 29 11.90 -43.67 38.43
C VAL A 29 11.75 -44.05 36.95
N ALA A 30 11.50 -45.33 36.64
CA ALA A 30 11.25 -45.79 35.27
C ALA A 30 10.02 -45.10 34.66
N ALA A 31 8.91 -45.01 35.41
CA ALA A 31 7.71 -44.28 34.97
C ALA A 31 7.96 -42.77 34.81
N GLY A 32 8.83 -42.18 35.64
CA GLY A 32 9.23 -40.78 35.52
C GLY A 32 10.02 -40.49 34.24
N LEU A 33 10.90 -41.40 33.81
CA LEU A 33 11.70 -41.24 32.59
C LEU A 33 10.82 -41.13 31.34
N GLU A 34 9.82 -42.00 31.21
CA GLU A 34 8.84 -41.96 30.10
C GLU A 34 8.10 -40.61 30.07
N THR A 35 7.73 -40.07 31.23
CA THR A 35 7.06 -38.75 31.28
C THR A 35 7.99 -37.61 30.86
N THR A 36 9.28 -37.66 31.22
CA THR A 36 10.25 -36.63 30.83
C THR A 36 10.56 -36.66 29.35
N GLU A 37 10.58 -37.85 28.73
CA GLU A 37 10.76 -38.02 27.29
C GLU A 37 9.60 -37.40 26.52
N VAL A 38 8.35 -37.70 26.91
CA VAL A 38 7.15 -37.10 26.29
C VAL A 38 7.12 -35.58 26.44
N LEU A 39 7.50 -35.05 27.60
CA LEU A 39 7.57 -33.60 27.80
C LEU A 39 8.67 -32.95 26.95
N ALA A 40 9.82 -33.61 26.80
CA ALA A 40 10.90 -33.16 25.93
C ALA A 40 10.48 -33.17 24.45
N GLU A 41 9.79 -34.23 24.01
CA GLU A 41 9.26 -34.34 22.66
C GLU A 41 8.20 -33.25 22.39
N LEU A 42 7.28 -33.02 23.33
CA LEU A 42 6.29 -31.95 23.22
C LEU A 42 6.94 -30.56 23.16
N ALA A 43 7.99 -30.33 23.96
CA ALA A 43 8.75 -29.08 23.93
C ALA A 43 9.42 -28.88 22.56
N ASN A 44 10.08 -29.91 22.05
CA ASN A 44 10.72 -29.88 20.72
C ASN A 44 9.69 -29.64 19.60
N TYR A 45 8.56 -30.34 19.65
CA TYR A 45 7.49 -30.14 18.67
C TYR A 45 6.94 -28.71 18.69
N ARG A 46 6.69 -28.14 19.88
CA ARG A 46 6.25 -26.74 20.01
C ARG A 46 7.27 -25.76 19.45
N THR A 47 8.57 -26.00 19.65
CA THR A 47 9.60 -25.15 19.06
C THR A 47 9.63 -25.25 17.54
N GLU A 48 9.49 -26.45 16.98
CA GLU A 48 9.46 -26.66 15.53
C GLU A 48 8.24 -25.98 14.89
N VAL A 49 7.06 -26.10 15.52
CA VAL A 49 5.84 -25.42 15.07
C VAL A 49 6.02 -23.90 15.15
N ALA A 50 6.53 -23.38 16.27
CA ALA A 50 6.75 -21.94 16.43
C ALA A 50 7.75 -21.39 15.40
N GLU A 51 8.80 -22.15 15.05
CA GLU A 51 9.72 -21.78 13.99
C GLU A 51 9.06 -21.79 12.60
N ARG A 52 8.24 -22.79 12.30
CA ARG A 52 7.49 -22.86 11.03
C ARG A 52 6.53 -21.68 10.91
N ASP A 53 5.78 -21.39 11.97
CA ASP A 53 4.84 -20.27 12.00
C ASP A 53 5.57 -18.94 11.85
N ARG A 54 6.73 -18.78 12.50
CA ARG A 54 7.56 -17.58 12.34
C ARG A 54 8.05 -17.43 10.90
N ARG A 55 8.50 -18.50 10.25
CA ARG A 55 8.95 -18.45 8.83
C ARG A 55 7.78 -18.12 7.90
N ALA A 56 6.61 -18.72 8.12
CA ALA A 56 5.40 -18.45 7.35
C ALA A 56 4.94 -16.99 7.53
N ALA A 57 4.93 -16.48 8.77
CA ALA A 57 4.58 -15.09 9.08
C ALA A 57 5.55 -14.11 8.42
N MET A 58 6.86 -14.37 8.49
CA MET A 58 7.87 -13.53 7.83
C MET A 58 7.69 -13.52 6.30
N ALA A 59 7.42 -14.68 5.69
CA ALA A 59 7.16 -14.74 4.24
C ALA A 59 5.89 -13.95 3.86
N ALA A 60 4.81 -14.06 4.64
CA ALA A 60 3.59 -13.30 4.42
C ALA A 60 3.79 -11.79 4.57
N LEU A 61 4.58 -11.35 5.56
CA LEU A 61 4.93 -9.95 5.75
C LEU A 61 5.79 -9.42 4.60
N THR A 62 6.75 -10.20 4.11
CA THR A 62 7.58 -9.82 2.96
C THR A 62 6.73 -9.63 1.71
N GLU A 63 5.81 -10.55 1.42
CA GLU A 63 4.92 -10.42 0.26
C GLU A 63 3.95 -9.23 0.40
N THR A 64 3.40 -9.03 1.60
CA THR A 64 2.56 -7.86 1.89
C THR A 64 3.34 -6.57 1.67
N LYS A 65 4.59 -6.49 2.16
CA LYS A 65 5.46 -5.34 1.97
C LYS A 65 5.80 -5.12 0.50
N ARG A 66 6.06 -6.18 -0.27
CA ARG A 66 6.29 -6.09 -1.72
C ARG A 66 5.08 -5.48 -2.44
N ARG A 67 3.87 -5.98 -2.16
CA ARG A 67 2.62 -5.46 -2.74
C ARG A 67 2.37 -4.00 -2.34
N GLN A 68 2.63 -3.66 -1.08
CA GLN A 68 2.47 -2.30 -0.59
C GLN A 68 3.46 -1.35 -1.28
N GLN A 69 4.73 -1.73 -1.42
CA GLN A 69 5.73 -0.93 -2.13
C GLN A 69 5.37 -0.73 -3.61
N ALA A 70 4.84 -1.77 -4.26
CA ALA A 70 4.38 -1.67 -5.63
C ALA A 70 3.20 -0.69 -5.76
N ALA A 71 2.20 -0.80 -4.88
CA ALA A 71 1.05 0.11 -4.84
C ALA A 71 1.47 1.57 -4.58
N GLU A 72 2.37 1.80 -3.61
CA GLU A 72 2.93 3.13 -3.33
C GLU A 72 3.69 3.70 -4.54
N GLY A 73 4.38 2.85 -5.31
CA GLY A 73 5.05 3.24 -6.55
C GLY A 73 4.06 3.71 -7.61
N VAL A 74 3.00 2.95 -7.85
CA VAL A 74 1.93 3.30 -8.79
C VAL A 74 1.22 4.59 -8.37
N GLU A 75 0.93 4.74 -7.08
CA GLU A 75 0.32 5.95 -6.55
C GLU A 75 1.19 7.19 -6.77
N LYS A 76 2.49 7.10 -6.46
CA LYS A 76 3.44 8.21 -6.69
C LYS A 76 3.55 8.59 -8.16
N ASP A 77 3.59 7.61 -9.07
CA ASP A 77 3.60 7.88 -10.51
C ASP A 77 2.31 8.57 -10.97
N ALA A 78 1.15 8.07 -10.52
CA ALA A 78 -0.14 8.67 -10.84
C ALA A 78 -0.25 10.11 -10.31
N GLN A 79 0.16 10.36 -9.06
CA GLN A 79 0.20 11.71 -8.49
C GLN A 79 1.16 12.63 -9.27
N GLY A 80 2.31 12.12 -9.70
CA GLY A 80 3.26 12.86 -10.53
C GLY A 80 2.66 13.25 -11.88
N LYS A 81 1.99 12.32 -12.56
CA LYS A 81 1.30 12.57 -13.84
C LYS A 81 0.14 13.55 -13.70
N LEU A 82 -0.66 13.44 -12.64
CA LEU A 82 -1.72 14.42 -12.34
C LEU A 82 -1.13 15.80 -12.09
N GLY A 83 -0.05 15.90 -11.33
CA GLY A 83 0.63 17.18 -11.08
C GLY A 83 1.17 17.82 -12.36
N GLN A 84 1.73 17.03 -13.29
CA GLN A 84 2.16 17.51 -14.59
C GLN A 84 0.98 18.02 -15.43
N ALA A 85 -0.09 17.22 -15.54
CA ALA A 85 -1.30 17.59 -16.28
C ALA A 85 -1.94 18.87 -15.71
N GLN A 86 -2.01 19.02 -14.38
CA GLN A 86 -2.49 20.25 -13.73
C GLN A 86 -1.59 21.45 -14.04
N GLY A 87 -0.27 21.26 -14.05
CA GLY A 87 0.69 22.31 -14.42
C GLY A 87 0.56 22.75 -15.88
N ASP A 88 0.36 21.80 -16.80
CA ASP A 88 0.08 22.07 -18.21
C ASP A 88 -1.24 22.82 -18.40
N ALA A 89 -2.30 22.36 -17.72
CA ALA A 89 -3.61 23.01 -17.73
C ALA A 89 -3.55 24.45 -17.20
N ALA A 90 -2.79 24.69 -16.11
CA ALA A 90 -2.59 26.04 -15.58
C ALA A 90 -1.87 26.96 -16.59
N ARG A 91 -0.79 26.47 -17.22
CA ARG A 91 -0.07 27.22 -18.27
C ARG A 91 -0.97 27.56 -19.45
N ALA A 92 -1.82 26.62 -19.88
CA ALA A 92 -2.78 26.82 -20.95
C ALA A 92 -3.86 27.84 -20.55
N GLY A 93 -4.37 27.77 -19.33
CA GLY A 93 -5.30 28.74 -18.75
C GLY A 93 -4.74 30.16 -18.71
N ASP A 94 -3.50 30.32 -18.25
CA ASP A 94 -2.82 31.62 -18.24
C ASP A 94 -2.63 32.19 -19.64
N ALA A 95 -2.29 31.33 -20.62
CA ALA A 95 -2.16 31.73 -22.02
C ALA A 95 -3.51 32.19 -22.60
N LEU A 96 -4.60 31.48 -22.30
CA LEU A 96 -5.95 31.87 -22.71
C LEU A 96 -6.35 33.21 -22.08
N GLN A 97 -6.07 33.42 -20.80
CA GLN A 97 -6.39 34.67 -20.11
C GLN A 97 -5.61 35.86 -20.70
N ARG A 98 -4.30 35.68 -20.98
CA ARG A 98 -3.50 36.72 -21.66
C ARG A 98 -4.04 37.04 -23.05
N LEU A 99 -4.49 36.04 -23.79
CA LEU A 99 -5.10 36.23 -25.10
C LEU A 99 -6.40 37.05 -24.98
N GLN A 100 -7.26 36.73 -24.01
CA GLN A 100 -8.49 37.48 -23.74
C GLN A 100 -8.23 38.94 -23.37
N GLN A 101 -7.22 39.20 -22.53
CA GLN A 101 -6.81 40.56 -22.17
C GLN A 101 -6.35 41.36 -23.39
N ARG A 102 -5.52 40.77 -24.26
CA ARG A 102 -5.07 41.42 -25.50
C ARG A 102 -6.22 41.73 -26.46
N TYR A 103 -7.23 40.86 -26.53
CA TYR A 103 -8.44 41.13 -27.30
C TYR A 103 -9.23 42.31 -26.70
N ALA A 104 -9.41 42.35 -25.38
CA ALA A 104 -10.10 43.45 -24.70
C ALA A 104 -9.36 44.80 -24.90
N GLU A 105 -8.03 44.80 -24.80
CA GLU A 105 -7.20 45.99 -25.07
C GLU A 105 -7.27 46.44 -26.54
N ALA A 106 -7.34 45.50 -27.49
CA ALA A 106 -7.52 45.81 -28.90
C ALA A 106 -8.89 46.44 -29.17
N GLU A 107 -9.94 45.92 -28.51
CA GLU A 107 -11.29 46.48 -28.59
C GLU A 107 -11.35 47.91 -28.02
N GLN A 108 -10.75 48.16 -26.86
CA GLN A 108 -10.70 49.50 -26.28
C GLN A 108 -10.00 50.51 -27.18
N ARG A 109 -8.89 50.11 -27.83
CA ARG A 109 -8.17 50.99 -28.78
C ARG A 109 -8.98 51.28 -30.03
N ALA A 110 -9.69 50.29 -30.58
CA ALA A 110 -10.56 50.49 -31.74
C ALA A 110 -11.62 51.57 -31.47
N ARG A 111 -12.28 51.49 -30.30
CA ARG A 111 -13.29 52.47 -29.88
C ARG A 111 -12.76 53.90 -29.71
N GLN A 112 -11.48 54.06 -29.32
CA GLN A 112 -10.86 55.37 -29.10
C GLN A 112 -10.48 56.10 -30.39
N CYS A 113 -10.36 55.39 -31.53
CA CYS A 113 -9.90 55.94 -32.81
C CYS A 113 -11.04 56.25 -33.82
N GLY A 114 -12.32 56.14 -33.42
CA GLY A 114 -13.48 56.25 -34.34
C GLY A 114 -13.68 57.63 -34.98
N ASN A 115 -13.97 57.63 -36.29
CA ASN A 115 -14.37 58.79 -37.10
C ASN A 115 -15.73 58.48 -37.78
N THR A 116 -16.64 59.47 -37.79
CA THR A 116 -18.10 59.31 -37.97
C THR A 116 -18.61 58.59 -39.24
N ILE A 117 -17.83 58.57 -40.33
CA ILE A 117 -18.19 57.85 -41.59
C ILE A 117 -17.73 56.38 -41.56
N THR A 118 -16.61 56.12 -40.88
CA THR A 118 -16.12 54.75 -40.63
C THR A 118 -16.87 54.07 -39.49
N ASP A 119 -17.54 54.80 -38.61
CA ASP A 119 -18.14 54.25 -37.38
C ASP A 119 -19.16 53.13 -37.63
N GLN A 120 -19.95 53.16 -38.71
CA GLN A 120 -20.89 52.06 -39.01
C GLN A 120 -20.19 50.79 -39.52
N LEU A 121 -19.20 50.93 -40.42
CA LEU A 121 -18.36 49.81 -40.87
C LEU A 121 -17.48 49.27 -39.73
N SER A 122 -17.01 50.15 -38.86
CA SER A 122 -16.21 49.83 -37.67
C SER A 122 -17.04 49.11 -36.62
N ALA A 123 -18.29 49.52 -36.39
CA ALA A 123 -19.20 48.86 -35.46
C ALA A 123 -19.53 47.43 -35.88
N ALA A 124 -19.76 47.19 -37.18
CA ALA A 124 -19.99 45.84 -37.70
C ALA A 124 -18.74 44.95 -37.56
N ALA A 125 -17.56 45.48 -37.90
CA ALA A 125 -16.28 44.77 -37.74
C ALA A 125 -15.94 44.49 -36.26
N GLU A 126 -16.23 45.43 -35.36
CA GLU A 126 -16.05 45.25 -33.92
C GLU A 126 -17.01 44.21 -33.34
N ALA A 127 -18.27 44.19 -33.78
CA ALA A 127 -19.24 43.20 -33.34
C ALA A 127 -18.82 41.78 -33.75
N GLU A 128 -18.32 41.60 -34.97
CA GLU A 128 -17.77 40.33 -35.45
C GLU A 128 -16.52 39.91 -34.66
N ALA A 129 -15.60 40.85 -34.38
CA ALA A 129 -14.41 40.59 -33.58
C ALA A 129 -14.74 40.20 -32.14
N ARG A 130 -15.70 40.88 -31.49
CA ARG A 130 -16.18 40.55 -30.13
C ARG A 130 -16.83 39.17 -30.08
N MET A 131 -17.72 38.88 -31.03
CA MET A 131 -18.36 37.57 -31.11
C MET A 131 -17.32 36.45 -31.27
N ARG A 132 -16.31 36.65 -32.14
CA ARG A 132 -15.21 35.69 -32.30
C ARG A 132 -14.39 35.53 -31.02
N ALA A 133 -14.06 36.62 -30.34
CA ALA A 133 -13.31 36.56 -29.08
C ALA A 133 -14.09 35.83 -27.98
N GLU A 134 -15.39 36.11 -27.84
CA GLU A 134 -16.26 35.43 -26.88
C GLU A 134 -16.42 33.94 -27.23
N LEU A 135 -16.63 33.61 -28.50
CA LEU A 135 -16.74 32.23 -28.97
C LEU A 135 -15.44 31.45 -28.68
N LEU A 136 -14.28 32.02 -29.04
CA LEU A 136 -12.98 31.41 -28.76
C LEU A 136 -12.72 31.28 -27.26
N GLY A 137 -13.15 32.24 -26.44
CA GLY A 137 -13.08 32.16 -24.98
C GLY A 137 -13.91 31.00 -24.42
N ARG A 138 -15.17 30.87 -24.87
CA ARG A 138 -16.06 29.78 -24.47
C ARG A 138 -15.56 28.41 -24.94
N LEU A 139 -15.07 28.33 -26.18
CA LEU A 139 -14.47 27.10 -26.72
C LEU A 139 -13.20 26.71 -25.96
N GLY A 140 -12.35 27.67 -25.61
CA GLY A 140 -11.16 27.44 -24.79
C GLY A 140 -11.51 26.91 -23.39
N ALA A 141 -12.52 27.50 -22.74
CA ALA A 141 -13.00 27.03 -21.44
C ALA A 141 -13.60 25.62 -21.52
N ALA A 142 -14.42 25.34 -22.53
CA ALA A 142 -14.99 24.01 -22.75
C ALA A 142 -13.90 22.97 -23.05
N ALA A 143 -12.95 23.29 -23.94
CA ALA A 143 -11.83 22.43 -24.26
C ALA A 143 -10.97 22.13 -23.02
N GLY A 144 -10.74 23.12 -22.15
CA GLY A 144 -10.03 22.92 -20.88
C GLY A 144 -10.75 21.95 -19.94
N LEU A 145 -12.08 22.05 -19.82
CA LEU A 145 -12.87 21.14 -19.00
C LEU A 145 -12.83 19.69 -19.51
N TYR A 146 -12.96 19.50 -20.82
CA TYR A 146 -12.86 18.17 -21.43
C TYR A 146 -11.44 17.61 -21.33
N ALA A 147 -10.41 18.42 -21.54
CA ALA A 147 -9.02 18.01 -21.40
C ALA A 147 -8.72 17.57 -19.97
N ALA A 148 -9.14 18.35 -18.96
CA ALA A 148 -8.95 17.99 -17.55
C ALA A 148 -9.62 16.66 -17.19
N THR A 149 -10.84 16.44 -17.70
CA THR A 149 -11.56 15.17 -17.50
C THR A 149 -10.88 14.00 -18.23
N ALA A 150 -10.39 14.23 -19.44
CA ALA A 150 -9.68 13.22 -20.21
C ALA A 150 -8.35 12.83 -19.55
N ASP A 151 -7.61 13.80 -19.03
CA ASP A 151 -6.35 13.58 -18.32
C ASP A 151 -6.56 12.82 -17.02
N ASP A 152 -7.58 13.19 -16.21
CA ASP A 152 -7.93 12.45 -14.97
C ASP A 152 -8.25 10.98 -15.28
N ASN A 153 -9.13 10.75 -16.26
CA ASN A 153 -9.51 9.40 -16.67
C ASN A 153 -8.32 8.60 -17.21
N ARG A 154 -7.45 9.24 -17.99
CA ARG A 154 -6.24 8.60 -18.53
C ARG A 154 -5.29 8.20 -17.41
N VAL A 155 -5.00 9.08 -16.45
CA VAL A 155 -4.10 8.77 -15.35
C VAL A 155 -4.67 7.65 -14.47
N ARG A 156 -5.98 7.70 -14.18
CA ARG A 156 -6.67 6.63 -13.46
C ARG A 156 -6.62 5.29 -14.18
N GLY A 157 -6.88 5.27 -15.49
CA GLY A 157 -6.78 4.07 -16.31
C GLY A 157 -5.37 3.47 -16.28
N GLN A 158 -4.35 4.30 -16.47
CA GLN A 158 -2.95 3.87 -16.38
C GLN A 158 -2.58 3.35 -14.98
N ALA A 159 -3.10 3.97 -13.92
CA ALA A 159 -2.88 3.50 -12.56
C ALA A 159 -3.54 2.13 -12.31
N CYS A 160 -4.74 1.90 -12.87
CA CYS A 160 -5.40 0.60 -12.81
C CYS A 160 -4.61 -0.49 -13.54
N GLU A 161 -4.15 -0.21 -14.76
CA GLU A 161 -3.31 -1.12 -15.55
C GLU A 161 -2.00 -1.44 -14.81
N ALA A 162 -1.27 -0.41 -14.35
CA ALA A 162 -0.02 -0.59 -13.61
C ALA A 162 -0.21 -1.35 -12.29
N SER A 163 -1.32 -1.12 -11.58
CA SER A 163 -1.65 -1.85 -10.36
C SER A 163 -1.87 -3.33 -10.66
N TYR A 164 -2.61 -3.65 -11.73
CA TYR A 164 -2.83 -5.02 -12.15
C TYR A 164 -1.53 -5.72 -12.54
N ASP A 165 -0.70 -5.07 -13.37
CA ASP A 165 0.58 -5.59 -13.79
C ASP A 165 1.50 -5.89 -12.60
N SER A 166 1.48 -5.05 -11.56
CA SER A 166 2.27 -5.24 -10.34
C SER A 166 1.87 -6.46 -9.49
N LEU A 167 0.63 -6.94 -9.65
CA LEU A 167 0.13 -8.15 -9.00
C LEU A 167 0.45 -9.41 -9.81
N THR A 168 0.59 -9.28 -11.13
CA THR A 168 0.83 -10.40 -12.05
C THR A 168 2.30 -10.67 -12.38
N GLN A 169 3.20 -9.71 -12.13
CA GLN A 169 4.66 -9.90 -12.17
C GLN A 169 5.21 -10.40 -10.84
#